data_AF-A0A923QSF7-F1
#
_entry.id   AF-A0A923QSF7-F1
#
_cell.length_a   1.000
_cell.length_b   1.000
_cell.length_c   1.000
_cell.angle_alpha   90.00
_cell.angle_beta   90.00
_cell.angle_gamma   90.00
#
_symmetry.space_group_name_H-M   'P 1'
#
loop_
_entity.id
_entity.type
_entity.pdbx_description
1 polymer ?
#
loop_
_entity_poly.entity_id
_entity_poly.type
_entity_poly.pdbx_seq_one_letter_code
_entity_poly.pdbx_strand_id
1 'polypeptide(L)'
;MNLSPKFYTFSVVFFLCLSNIFSQHVISSFSPASGYPRSIVTISGSNLTPLSGSAHVFFGTAKAQVLSSNSFSLTVKVPFGATVGPITISMNGFTVASLTDFVPIYPASTAFLANLNFFPTEGNLNLTYNAQTLNAYNVADFDNDGKMDLVAVLN
;
A
#
# COMPACT_ATOMS: atom_id res chain seq x y z
N MET A 1 31.35 -44.09 -25.27
CA MET A 1 29.98 -44.34 -25.78
C MET A 1 29.48 -43.04 -26.37
N ASN A 2 29.50 -42.91 -27.70
CA ASN A 2 29.04 -41.69 -28.37
C ASN A 2 27.51 -41.70 -28.44
N LEU A 3 26.88 -40.78 -27.72
CA LEU A 3 25.44 -40.55 -27.79
C LEU A 3 25.09 -40.04 -29.19
N SER A 4 24.02 -40.59 -29.78
CA SER A 4 23.60 -40.18 -31.13
C SER A 4 23.20 -38.70 -31.16
N PRO A 5 23.43 -37.97 -32.26
CA PRO A 5 23.18 -36.52 -32.35
C PRO A 5 21.73 -36.11 -32.05
N LYS A 6 20.78 -37.06 -32.10
CA LYS A 6 19.36 -36.88 -31.73
C LYS A 6 19.13 -36.69 -30.22
N PHE A 7 20.04 -37.18 -29.36
CA PHE A 7 19.96 -36.96 -27.90
C PHE A 7 20.46 -35.57 -27.51
N TYR A 8 21.44 -35.02 -28.23
CA TYR A 8 21.95 -33.67 -27.98
C TYR A 8 20.92 -32.60 -28.34
N THR A 9 20.20 -32.75 -29.46
CA THR A 9 19.15 -31.80 -29.83
C THR A 9 17.96 -31.83 -28.88
N PHE A 10 17.54 -33.01 -28.39
CA PHE A 10 16.47 -33.11 -27.39
C PHE A 10 16.88 -32.47 -26.05
N SER A 11 18.13 -32.70 -25.60
CA SER A 11 18.66 -32.12 -24.36
C SER A 11 18.84 -30.60 -24.44
N VAL A 12 19.33 -30.08 -25.57
CA VAL A 12 19.48 -28.63 -25.80
C VAL A 12 18.13 -27.93 -25.89
N VAL A 13 17.12 -28.54 -26.53
CA VAL A 13 15.75 -27.99 -26.58
C VAL A 13 15.07 -28.06 -25.21
N PHE A 14 15.27 -29.13 -24.44
CA PHE A 14 14.78 -29.24 -23.06
C PHE A 14 15.43 -28.19 -22.14
N PHE A 15 16.74 -27.94 -22.29
CA PHE A 15 17.48 -26.94 -21.51
C PHE A 15 17.17 -25.49 -21.93
N LEU A 16 16.89 -25.23 -23.21
CA LEU A 16 16.37 -23.94 -23.71
C LEU A 16 14.91 -23.68 -23.32
N CYS A 17 14.13 -24.74 -23.15
CA CYS A 17 12.74 -24.69 -22.67
C CYS A 17 12.69 -24.46 -21.14
N LEU A 18 13.60 -25.06 -20.39
CA LEU A 18 13.72 -24.87 -18.93
C LEU A 18 14.15 -23.44 -18.55
N SER A 19 14.91 -22.74 -19.40
CA SER A 19 15.37 -21.38 -19.11
C SER A 19 14.35 -20.29 -19.46
N ASN A 20 13.21 -20.62 -20.09
CA ASN A 20 12.24 -19.65 -20.61
C ASN A 20 10.81 -19.73 -20.04
N ILE A 21 10.52 -20.53 -19.00
CA ILE A 21 9.10 -20.81 -18.63
C ILE A 21 8.62 -20.24 -17.28
N PHE A 22 9.45 -19.60 -16.46
CA PHE A 22 8.93 -18.83 -15.32
C PHE A 22 9.59 -17.46 -15.24
N SER A 23 8.98 -16.48 -15.91
CA SER A 23 9.19 -15.07 -15.64
C SER A 23 8.67 -14.78 -14.23
N GLN A 24 9.52 -14.97 -13.22
CA GLN A 24 9.14 -14.72 -11.83
C GLN A 24 8.88 -13.22 -11.69
N HIS A 25 7.65 -12.87 -11.34
CA HIS A 25 7.29 -11.51 -10.99
C HIS A 25 7.78 -11.27 -9.57
N VAL A 26 8.58 -10.23 -9.36
CA VAL A 26 9.21 -9.97 -8.05
C VAL A 26 9.19 -8.48 -7.77
N ILE A 27 8.83 -8.12 -6.53
CA ILE A 27 9.10 -6.81 -5.95
C ILE A 27 10.37 -6.93 -5.11
N SER A 28 11.44 -6.27 -5.55
CA SER A 28 12.73 -6.29 -4.85
C SER A 28 12.78 -5.24 -3.74
N SER A 29 12.22 -4.06 -4.01
CA SER A 29 12.20 -2.95 -3.05
C SER A 29 11.20 -1.88 -3.48
N PHE A 30 10.95 -0.92 -2.59
CA PHE A 30 10.25 0.31 -2.90
C PHE A 30 10.82 1.47 -2.07
N SER A 31 10.65 2.69 -2.57
CA SER A 31 11.08 3.89 -1.88
C SER A 31 10.19 5.09 -2.23
N PRO A 32 9.80 5.91 -1.25
CA PRO A 32 10.10 5.80 0.19
C PRO A 32 9.31 4.67 0.88
N ALA A 33 9.79 4.22 2.05
CA ALA A 33 9.11 3.19 2.87
C ALA A 33 7.85 3.71 3.59
N SER A 34 7.70 5.04 3.66
CA SER A 34 6.57 5.72 4.27
C SER A 34 6.22 6.98 3.49
N GLY A 35 4.96 7.41 3.53
CA GLY A 35 4.55 8.61 2.81
C GLY A 35 3.08 8.98 3.00
N TYR A 36 2.76 10.24 2.70
CA TYR A 36 1.41 10.78 2.76
C TYR A 36 0.54 10.29 1.59
N PRO A 37 -0.80 10.26 1.71
CA PRO A 37 -1.67 10.12 0.55
C PRO A 37 -1.27 11.09 -0.56
N ARG A 38 -1.29 10.60 -1.80
CA ARG A 38 -0.83 11.27 -3.04
C ARG A 38 0.68 11.46 -3.17
N SER A 39 1.50 11.06 -2.20
CA SER A 39 2.96 11.01 -2.40
C SER A 39 3.33 9.99 -3.48
N ILE A 40 4.51 10.15 -4.06
CA ILE A 40 5.02 9.26 -5.10
C ILE A 40 5.87 8.18 -4.44
N VAL A 41 5.63 6.92 -4.81
CA VAL A 41 6.43 5.76 -4.44
C VAL A 41 6.94 5.09 -5.71
N THR A 42 8.23 4.80 -5.73
CA THR A 42 8.87 4.01 -6.78
C THR A 42 9.03 2.59 -6.28
N ILE A 43 8.50 1.63 -7.03
CA ILE A 43 8.60 0.20 -6.77
C ILE A 43 9.59 -0.37 -7.79
N SER A 44 10.54 -1.17 -7.32
CA SER A 44 11.59 -1.79 -8.13
C SER A 44 11.48 -3.31 -8.05
N GLY A 45 11.75 -3.98 -9.16
CA GLY A 45 11.55 -5.42 -9.24
C GLY A 45 11.92 -6.03 -10.59
N SER A 46 11.33 -7.17 -10.89
CA SER A 46 11.51 -7.88 -12.16
C SER A 46 10.17 -8.32 -12.71
N ASN A 47 10.03 -8.23 -14.04
CA ASN A 47 8.83 -8.58 -14.78
C ASN A 47 7.59 -7.81 -14.28
N LEU A 48 7.76 -6.52 -13.98
CA LEU A 48 6.70 -5.63 -13.48
C LEU A 48 5.85 -5.01 -14.61
N THR A 49 6.09 -5.40 -15.86
CA THR A 49 5.29 -5.01 -17.01
C THR A 49 4.19 -6.04 -17.29
N PRO A 50 2.92 -5.61 -17.41
CA PRO A 50 1.88 -6.50 -17.90
C PRO A 50 2.15 -6.89 -19.36
N LEU A 51 1.87 -8.15 -19.71
CA LEU A 51 1.93 -8.65 -21.10
C LEU A 51 0.71 -8.15 -21.90
N SER A 52 -0.41 -7.92 -21.20
CA SER A 52 -1.60 -7.26 -21.72
C SER A 52 -2.30 -6.48 -20.61
N GLY A 53 -2.78 -5.27 -20.89
CA GLY A 53 -3.47 -4.42 -19.91
C GLY A 53 -2.54 -3.56 -19.04
N SER A 54 -2.92 -3.35 -17.77
CA SER A 54 -2.22 -2.47 -16.83
C SER A 54 -1.91 -3.19 -15.52
N ALA A 55 -0.76 -2.92 -14.91
CA ALA A 55 -0.46 -3.37 -13.56
C ALA A 55 -1.44 -2.72 -12.56
N HIS A 56 -1.95 -3.50 -11.61
CA HIS A 56 -2.79 -2.99 -10.53
C HIS A 56 -2.01 -3.05 -9.23
N VAL A 57 -1.70 -1.89 -8.67
CA VAL A 57 -0.92 -1.75 -7.43
C VAL A 57 -1.86 -1.39 -6.29
N PHE A 58 -1.69 -2.03 -5.14
CA PHE A 58 -2.52 -1.80 -3.96
C PHE A 58 -1.66 -1.59 -2.70
N PHE A 59 -2.12 -0.67 -1.85
CA PHE A 59 -1.62 -0.43 -0.51
C PHE A 59 -2.71 -0.89 0.46
N GLY A 60 -2.59 -2.11 0.99
CA GLY A 60 -3.71 -2.80 1.63
C GLY A 60 -4.84 -3.05 0.62
N THR A 61 -6.06 -2.58 0.94
CA THR A 61 -7.22 -2.67 0.04
C THR A 61 -7.36 -1.49 -0.92
N ALA A 62 -6.55 -0.44 -0.77
CA ALA A 62 -6.65 0.77 -1.57
C ALA A 62 -5.86 0.67 -2.88
N LYS A 63 -6.53 0.87 -4.02
CA LYS A 63 -5.91 0.83 -5.34
C LYS A 63 -5.15 2.12 -5.64
N ALA A 64 -3.86 2.00 -5.96
CA ALA A 64 -2.98 3.09 -6.35
C ALA A 64 -3.13 3.48 -7.83
N GLN A 65 -2.87 4.76 -8.12
CA GLN A 65 -2.70 5.23 -9.50
C GLN A 65 -1.27 4.92 -9.95
N VAL A 66 -1.12 4.15 -11.03
CA VAL A 66 0.16 3.95 -11.71
C VAL A 66 0.43 5.14 -12.63
N LEU A 67 1.57 5.81 -12.45
CA LEU A 67 2.02 6.95 -13.25
C LEU A 67 2.90 6.51 -14.42
N SER A 68 3.79 5.56 -14.17
CA SER A 68 4.67 4.96 -15.18
C SER A 68 4.96 3.51 -14.83
N SER A 69 5.20 2.69 -15.85
CA SER A 69 5.51 1.27 -15.72
C SER A 69 6.54 0.88 -16.76
N ASN A 70 7.55 0.14 -16.32
CA ASN A 70 8.47 -0.62 -17.15
C ASN A 70 8.77 -1.97 -16.47
N SER A 71 9.54 -2.83 -17.13
CA SER A 71 9.76 -4.21 -16.66
C SER A 71 10.48 -4.32 -15.32
N PHE A 72 11.15 -3.25 -14.88
CA PHE A 72 11.97 -3.22 -13.67
C PHE A 72 11.47 -2.22 -12.63
N SER A 73 10.57 -1.30 -12.99
CA SER A 73 10.11 -0.24 -12.10
C SER A 73 8.70 0.23 -12.41
N LEU A 74 7.96 0.53 -11.34
CA LEU A 74 6.65 1.18 -11.34
C LEU A 74 6.73 2.46 -10.51
N THR A 75 6.23 3.57 -11.03
CA THR A 75 6.01 4.78 -10.24
C THR A 75 4.52 4.92 -9.98
N VAL A 76 4.13 5.00 -8.70
CA VAL A 76 2.73 5.05 -8.28
C VAL A 76 2.47 6.21 -7.33
N LYS A 77 1.21 6.65 -7.24
CA LYS A 77 0.76 7.53 -6.16
C LYS A 77 0.11 6.73 -5.04
N VAL A 78 0.51 7.02 -3.80
CA VAL A 78 -0.12 6.46 -2.60
C VAL A 78 -1.60 6.86 -2.60
N PRO A 79 -2.54 5.91 -2.54
CA PRO A 79 -3.96 6.22 -2.51
C PRO A 79 -4.42 6.74 -1.14
N PHE A 80 -5.59 7.37 -1.09
CA PHE A 80 -6.30 7.56 0.17
C PHE A 80 -6.74 6.19 0.70
N GLY A 81 -6.67 6.00 2.02
CA GLY A 81 -7.00 4.72 2.65
C GLY A 81 -5.95 3.62 2.52
N ALA A 82 -4.71 3.97 2.17
CA ALA A 82 -3.57 3.06 2.36
C ALA A 82 -3.47 2.60 3.82
N THR A 83 -3.14 1.34 4.04
CA THR A 83 -2.93 0.80 5.40
C THR A 83 -1.48 0.37 5.56
N VAL A 84 -1.04 0.23 6.82
CA VAL A 84 0.25 -0.42 7.12
C VAL A 84 0.20 -1.85 6.57
N GLY A 85 1.22 -2.24 5.81
CA GLY A 85 1.32 -3.58 5.24
C GLY A 85 2.08 -3.62 3.91
N PRO A 86 2.19 -4.81 3.30
CA PRO A 86 2.93 -4.97 2.06
C PRO A 86 2.21 -4.29 0.89
N ILE A 87 2.99 -3.77 -0.04
CA ILE A 87 2.49 -3.32 -1.34
C ILE A 87 2.24 -4.56 -2.19
N THR A 88 1.04 -4.70 -2.74
CA THR A 88 0.71 -5.81 -3.64
C THR A 88 0.53 -5.33 -5.07
N ILE A 89 0.97 -6.15 -6.02
CA ILE A 89 0.80 -5.88 -7.45
C ILE A 89 0.15 -7.09 -8.09
N SER A 90 -0.96 -6.85 -8.77
CA SER A 90 -1.68 -7.83 -9.58
C SER A 90 -1.48 -7.52 -11.07
N MET A 91 -0.95 -8.48 -11.83
CA MET A 91 -0.80 -8.40 -13.28
C MET A 91 -0.78 -9.79 -13.91
N ASN A 92 -1.31 -9.94 -15.13
CA ASN A 92 -1.29 -11.20 -15.88
C ASN A 92 -1.81 -12.44 -15.11
N GLY A 93 -2.72 -12.26 -14.14
CA GLY A 93 -3.21 -13.35 -13.29
C GLY A 93 -2.29 -13.72 -12.10
N PHE A 94 -1.16 -13.04 -11.95
CA PHE A 94 -0.25 -13.20 -10.81
C PHE A 94 -0.40 -12.05 -9.82
N THR A 95 -0.24 -12.36 -8.54
CA THR A 95 -0.13 -11.37 -7.47
C THR A 95 1.21 -11.53 -6.78
N VAL A 96 1.91 -10.42 -6.59
CA VAL A 96 3.18 -10.34 -5.87
C VAL A 96 3.09 -9.31 -4.76
N ALA A 97 3.77 -9.56 -3.65
CA ALA A 97 3.81 -8.69 -2.49
C ALA A 97 5.25 -8.25 -2.21
N SER A 98 5.42 -7.04 -1.68
CA SER A 98 6.72 -6.61 -1.17
C SER A 98 7.11 -7.39 0.08
N LEU A 99 8.41 -7.52 0.33
CA LEU A 99 8.94 -8.19 1.53
C LEU A 99 8.79 -7.37 2.81
N THR A 100 8.71 -6.05 2.67
CA THR A 100 8.57 -5.10 3.77
C THR A 100 7.27 -4.32 3.66
N ASP A 101 6.81 -3.80 4.80
CA ASP A 101 5.60 -3.00 4.87
C ASP A 101 5.84 -1.55 4.45
N PHE A 102 4.85 -0.98 3.77
CA PHE A 102 4.74 0.46 3.61
C PHE A 102 4.00 1.05 4.81
N VAL A 103 4.47 2.18 5.33
CA VAL A 103 3.87 2.86 6.48
C VAL A 103 3.26 4.20 6.01
N PRO A 104 1.94 4.28 5.76
CA PRO A 104 1.30 5.53 5.38
C PRO A 104 1.39 6.55 6.52
N ILE A 105 1.61 7.82 6.17
CA ILE A 105 1.63 8.94 7.10
C ILE A 105 0.34 9.72 6.92
N TYR A 106 -0.47 9.78 7.96
CA TYR A 106 -1.65 10.62 8.01
C TYR A 106 -1.35 11.83 8.89
N PRO A 107 -1.48 13.07 8.39
CA PRO A 107 -1.43 14.21 9.29
C PRO A 107 -2.65 14.12 10.20
N ALA A 108 -2.47 14.38 11.49
CA ALA A 108 -3.60 14.54 12.40
C ALA A 108 -4.56 15.56 11.78
N SER A 109 -5.82 15.15 11.56
CA SER A 109 -6.78 16.03 10.91
C SER A 109 -7.22 17.12 11.89
N THR A 110 -6.69 18.32 11.74
CA THR A 110 -7.20 19.51 12.46
C THR A 110 -8.35 20.20 11.71
N ALA A 111 -8.74 19.69 10.53
CA ALA A 111 -9.40 20.48 9.48
C ALA A 111 -10.91 20.26 9.24
N PHE A 112 -11.64 19.65 10.17
CA PHE A 112 -13.12 19.81 10.23
C PHE A 112 -13.58 20.56 11.48
N LEU A 113 -12.65 20.87 12.38
CA LEU A 113 -12.92 21.56 13.64
C LEU A 113 -11.89 22.69 13.81
N ALA A 114 -11.78 23.62 12.87
CA ALA A 114 -10.91 24.80 13.05
C ALA A 114 -11.35 25.71 14.23
N ASN A 115 -12.43 25.36 14.94
CA ASN A 115 -12.79 25.93 16.23
C ASN A 115 -12.59 24.99 17.42
N LEU A 116 -12.05 23.78 17.26
CA LEU A 116 -11.66 22.90 18.38
C LEU A 116 -10.23 22.44 18.14
N ASN A 117 -9.29 23.16 18.78
CA ASN A 117 -7.86 22.90 18.70
C ASN A 117 -7.56 21.42 18.97
N PHE A 118 -7.08 20.73 17.94
CA PHE A 118 -6.89 19.29 17.91
C PHE A 118 -5.41 18.94 18.13
N PHE A 119 -4.95 19.19 19.35
CA PHE A 119 -3.68 18.70 19.87
C PHE A 119 -3.98 17.70 20.99
N PRO A 120 -3.07 16.77 21.34
CA PRO A 120 -3.34 15.60 22.19
C PRO A 120 -3.60 15.93 23.67
N THR A 121 -4.02 17.15 23.95
CA THR A 121 -4.44 17.58 25.27
C THR A 121 -5.90 17.22 25.41
N GLU A 122 -6.18 16.26 26.29
CA GLU A 122 -7.50 15.94 26.84
C GLU A 122 -8.47 17.13 26.71
N GLY A 123 -9.46 16.99 25.82
CA GLY A 123 -10.38 18.07 25.49
C GLY A 123 -11.82 17.63 25.71
N ASN A 124 -12.57 18.42 26.47
CA ASN A 124 -14.01 18.24 26.60
C ASN A 124 -14.69 18.75 25.33
N LEU A 125 -15.48 17.90 24.68
CA LEU A 125 -16.37 18.33 23.59
C LEU A 125 -17.65 18.91 24.20
N ASN A 126 -17.75 20.23 24.21
CA ASN A 126 -18.94 20.93 24.68
C ASN A 126 -20.01 20.95 23.58
N LEU A 127 -20.93 19.99 23.61
CA LEU A 127 -22.09 19.97 22.72
C LEU A 127 -23.21 20.80 23.33
N THR A 128 -23.58 21.89 22.66
CA THR A 128 -24.75 22.69 23.02
C THR A 128 -25.99 22.15 22.32
N TYR A 129 -26.87 21.50 23.07
CA TYR A 129 -28.18 21.09 22.59
C TYR A 129 -29.25 21.81 23.40
N ASN A 130 -30.11 22.57 22.72
CA ASN A 130 -31.20 23.33 23.33
C ASN A 130 -30.76 24.18 24.56
N ALA A 131 -29.64 24.91 24.40
CA ALA A 131 -29.01 25.77 25.41
C ALA A 131 -28.46 25.07 26.67
N GLN A 132 -28.40 23.73 26.71
CA GLN A 132 -27.66 22.98 27.73
C GLN A 132 -26.29 22.58 27.16
N THR A 133 -25.22 22.93 27.88
CA THR A 133 -23.87 22.47 27.58
C THR A 133 -23.69 21.08 28.19
N LEU A 134 -23.58 20.05 27.34
CA LEU A 134 -23.28 18.70 27.77
C LEU A 134 -21.76 18.51 27.79
N ASN A 135 -21.16 18.53 28.99
CA ASN A 135 -19.73 18.29 29.22
C ASN A 135 -19.41 16.78 29.33
N ALA A 136 -20.19 15.92 28.69
CA ALA A 136 -20.21 14.47 28.95
C ALA A 136 -19.28 13.66 28.06
N TYR A 137 -18.48 14.31 27.20
CA TYR A 137 -17.71 13.62 26.18
C TYR A 137 -16.26 14.11 26.15
N ASN A 138 -15.33 13.16 26.24
CA ASN A 138 -13.91 13.39 25.98
C ASN A 138 -13.57 12.83 24.59
N VAL A 139 -12.70 13.52 23.87
CA VAL A 139 -12.22 13.08 22.56
C VAL A 139 -10.70 12.99 22.60
N ALA A 140 -10.17 11.84 22.19
CA ALA A 140 -8.73 11.57 22.10
C ALA A 140 -8.47 10.53 21.00
N ASP A 141 -7.22 10.31 20.63
CA ASP A 141 -6.78 9.17 19.82
C ASP A 141 -6.27 8.10 20.80
N PHE A 142 -7.15 7.18 21.25
CA PHE A 142 -6.84 6.23 22.32
C PHE A 142 -6.02 5.04 21.83
N ASP A 143 -6.08 4.72 20.54
CA ASP A 143 -5.40 3.56 19.96
C ASP A 143 -4.30 3.91 18.93
N ASN A 144 -4.02 5.19 18.74
CA ASN A 144 -2.99 5.72 17.83
C ASN A 144 -3.24 5.35 16.35
N ASP A 145 -4.49 5.10 15.94
CA ASP A 145 -4.84 4.81 14.55
C ASP A 145 -4.98 6.09 13.68
N GLY A 146 -4.87 7.27 14.31
CA GLY A 146 -4.94 8.57 13.66
C GLY A 146 -6.35 9.05 13.33
N LYS A 147 -7.39 8.30 13.75
CA LYS A 147 -8.75 8.80 13.89
C LYS A 147 -8.97 9.25 15.34
N MET A 148 -10.16 9.77 15.61
CA MET A 148 -10.50 10.22 16.95
C MET A 148 -11.59 9.36 17.54
N ASP A 149 -11.32 8.97 18.76
CA ASP A 149 -12.19 8.20 19.60
C ASP A 149 -12.98 9.13 20.51
N LEU A 150 -14.24 8.80 20.69
CA LEU A 150 -15.16 9.50 21.58
C LEU A 150 -15.44 8.60 22.77
N VAL A 151 -15.17 9.08 23.98
CA VAL A 151 -15.61 8.42 25.21
C VAL A 151 -16.67 9.28 25.90
N ALA A 152 -17.81 8.67 26.18
CA ALA A 152 -18.84 9.28 27.00
C ALA A 152 -18.55 9.00 28.48
N VAL A 153 -18.45 10.06 29.28
CA VAL A 153 -18.46 9.95 30.74
C VAL A 153 -19.92 10.03 31.17
N LEU A 154 -20.47 8.88 31.55
CA LEU A 154 -21.79 8.79 32.16
C LEU A 154 -21.64 9.04 33.66
N ASN A 155 -22.38 10.02 34.17
CA ASN A 155 -22.49 10.30 35.60
C ASN A 155 -23.60 9.43 36.22
#